data_AF-A0A9Q0BNR0-F1
#
_entry.id   AF-A0A9Q0BNR0-F1
#
_cell.length_a   1.000
_cell.length_b   1.000
_cell.length_c   1.000
_cell.angle_alpha   90.00
_cell.angle_beta   90.00
_cell.angle_gamma   90.00
#
_symmetry.space_group_name_H-M   'P 1'
#
loop_
_entity.id
_entity.type
_entity.pdbx_description
1 polymer ?
#
loop_
_entity_poly.entity_id
_entity_poly.type
_entity_poly.pdbx_seq_one_letter_code
_entity_poly.pdbx_strand_id
1 'polypeptide(L)'
;MVRDGYRLYVEKESSSLEMLENGTEIFRQLYALMQREQHDDRLDFLIDSVEAGIQLIADGGEDKAVLGGRETLYFNIQQYGAKYFQLSQKLYTRYSAVAVQIGCPFLDSLNNV
;
A
#
# COMPACT_ATOMS: atom_id res chain seq x y z
N MET A 1 -25.72 13.82 -0.12
CA MET A 1 -24.51 13.96 0.73
C MET A 1 -23.34 13.50 -0.12
N VAL A 2 -22.56 14.44 -0.63
CA VAL A 2 -21.28 14.12 -1.27
C VAL A 2 -20.37 13.65 -0.14
N ARG A 3 -19.90 12.39 -0.20
CA ARG A 3 -18.80 11.96 0.65
C ARG A 3 -17.55 12.61 0.04
N ASP A 4 -17.17 13.78 0.54
CA ASP A 4 -15.94 14.44 0.07
C ASP A 4 -14.75 13.66 0.64
N GLY A 5 -14.19 12.74 -0.15
CA GLY A 5 -12.88 12.15 0.13
C GLY A 5 -12.72 10.68 -0.24
N TYR A 6 -11.50 10.31 -0.63
CA TYR A 6 -11.12 8.94 -0.93
C TYR A 6 -10.99 8.08 0.34
N ARG A 7 -11.56 6.87 0.32
CA ARG A 7 -11.25 5.83 1.29
C ARG A 7 -9.95 5.14 0.88
N LEU A 8 -8.92 5.32 1.71
CA LEU A 8 -7.62 4.70 1.51
C LEU A 8 -7.59 3.31 2.14
N TYR A 9 -7.08 2.33 1.39
CA TYR A 9 -6.89 0.95 1.82
C TYR A 9 -5.40 0.58 1.84
N VAL A 10 -5.01 -0.28 2.77
CA VAL A 10 -3.63 -0.77 2.90
C VAL A 10 -3.61 -2.24 3.31
N GLU A 11 -2.67 -3.00 2.75
CA GLU A 11 -2.50 -4.42 3.04
C GLU A 11 -2.07 -4.68 4.49
N LYS A 12 -2.70 -5.68 5.13
CA LYS A 12 -2.34 -6.16 6.47
C LYS A 12 -0.91 -6.66 6.50
N GLU A 13 -0.22 -6.44 7.62
CA GLU A 13 1.16 -6.93 7.83
C GLU A 13 2.16 -6.49 6.74
N SER A 14 1.86 -5.39 6.05
CA SER A 14 2.68 -4.88 4.95
C SER A 14 3.65 -3.80 5.42
N SER A 15 4.75 -3.65 4.68
CA SER A 15 5.69 -2.54 4.88
C SER A 15 5.05 -1.16 4.68
N SER A 16 3.96 -1.08 3.91
CA SER A 16 3.21 0.17 3.70
C SER A 16 2.34 0.51 4.91
N LEU A 17 1.77 -0.49 5.58
CA LEU A 17 1.06 -0.31 6.86
C LEU A 17 2.03 0.08 7.97
N GLU A 18 3.17 -0.61 8.08
CA GLU A 18 4.22 -0.29 9.06
C GLU A 18 4.68 1.18 8.92
N MET A 19 4.77 1.69 7.69
CA MET A 19 5.08 3.09 7.43
C MET A 19 3.98 4.04 7.92
N LEU A 20 2.70 3.70 7.79
CA LEU A 20 1.61 4.54 8.30
C LEU A 20 1.59 4.56 9.84
N GLU A 21 1.83 3.41 10.46
CA GLU A 21 1.82 3.22 11.91
C GLU A 21 3.02 3.90 12.60
N ASN A 22 4.21 3.76 12.01
CA ASN A 22 5.47 4.24 12.60
C ASN A 22 6.01 5.51 11.92
N GLY A 23 5.31 6.01 10.90
CA GLY A 23 5.72 7.19 10.14
C GLY A 23 5.62 8.49 10.94
N THR A 24 6.31 9.51 10.45
CA THR A 24 6.28 10.85 11.03
C THR A 24 5.32 11.77 10.27
N GLU A 25 4.94 12.88 10.92
CA GLU A 25 4.21 13.99 10.30
C GLU A 25 2.97 13.56 9.51
N ILE A 26 3.04 13.64 8.18
CA ILE A 26 1.94 13.40 7.25
C ILE A 26 1.44 11.96 7.35
N PHE A 27 2.33 10.97 7.45
CA PHE A 27 1.91 9.57 7.53
C PHE A 27 1.16 9.27 8.83
N ARG A 28 1.62 9.83 9.95
CA ARG A 28 0.93 9.73 11.23
C ARG A 28 -0.45 10.40 11.20
N GLN A 29 -0.54 11.58 10.58
CA GLN A 29 -1.82 12.28 10.42
C GLN A 29 -2.78 11.50 9.53
N LEU A 30 -2.28 10.96 8.42
CA LEU A 30 -3.06 10.13 7.50
C LEU A 30 -3.58 8.86 8.19
N TYR A 31 -2.73 8.17 8.94
CA TYR A 31 -3.14 6.98 9.71
C TYR A 31 -4.21 7.32 10.77
N ALA A 32 -4.04 8.44 11.49
CA ALA A 32 -5.05 8.91 12.44
C ALA A 32 -6.39 9.29 11.77
N LEU A 33 -6.35 9.84 10.55
CA LEU A 33 -7.57 10.10 9.76
C LEU A 33 -8.25 8.80 9.32
N MET A 34 -7.47 7.82 8.84
CA MET A 34 -7.99 6.50 8.45
C MET A 34 -8.68 5.79 9.61
N GLN A 35 -8.14 5.90 10.83
CA GLN A 35 -8.77 5.35 12.04
C GLN A 35 -10.03 6.11 12.47
N ARG A 36 -10.09 7.44 12.28
CA ARG A 36 -11.24 8.26 12.67
C ARG A 36 -12.46 8.09 11.77
N GLU A 37 -12.25 7.85 10.48
CA GLU A 37 -13.32 7.63 9.50
C GLU A 37 -14.00 6.26 9.68
N GLN A 38 -13.56 5.46 10.65
CA GLN A 38 -14.17 4.18 10.98
C GLN A 38 -15.45 4.34 11.78
N HIS A 39 -16.51 3.67 11.32
CA HIS A 39 -17.81 3.67 11.96
C HIS A 39 -18.06 2.40 12.83
N ASP A 40 -17.14 1.43 12.83
CA ASP A 40 -17.26 0.13 13.54
C ASP A 40 -15.89 -0.37 14.05
N ASP A 41 -15.89 -1.35 14.96
CA ASP A 41 -14.72 -1.94 15.63
C ASP A 41 -13.80 -2.77 14.70
N ARG A 42 -14.13 -2.88 13.41
CA ARG A 42 -13.32 -3.58 12.41
C ARG A 42 -12.52 -2.58 11.60
N LEU A 43 -11.19 -2.80 11.50
CA LEU A 43 -10.24 -2.07 10.65
C LEU A 43 -10.59 -2.19 9.15
N ASP A 44 -11.65 -1.52 8.71
CA ASP A 44 -12.21 -1.57 7.35
C ASP A 44 -11.26 -1.11 6.24
N PHE A 45 -10.23 -0.33 6.60
CA PHE A 45 -9.20 0.12 5.66
C PHE A 45 -8.12 -0.95 5.43
N LEU A 46 -8.12 -2.04 6.21
CA LEU A 46 -7.16 -3.13 6.06
C LEU A 46 -7.68 -4.20 5.09
N ILE A 47 -6.90 -4.45 4.05
CA ILE A 47 -7.18 -5.48 3.03
C ILE A 47 -6.19 -6.64 3.16
N ASP A 48 -6.59 -7.82 2.69
CA ASP A 48 -5.77 -9.03 2.79
C ASP A 48 -4.62 -9.06 1.78
N SER A 49 -4.76 -8.39 0.64
CA SER A 49 -3.69 -8.20 -0.33
C SER A 49 -3.87 -6.93 -1.16
N VAL A 50 -2.79 -6.43 -1.77
CA VAL A 50 -2.85 -5.31 -2.72
C VAL A 50 -3.81 -5.62 -3.88
N GLU A 51 -3.79 -6.86 -4.40
CA GLU A 51 -4.67 -7.33 -5.47
C GLU A 51 -6.15 -7.23 -5.09
N ALA A 52 -6.51 -7.60 -3.85
CA ALA A 52 -7.88 -7.46 -3.35
C ALA A 52 -8.30 -5.98 -3.36
N GLY A 53 -7.40 -5.07 -2.97
CA GLY A 53 -7.63 -3.63 -3.07
C GLY A 53 -7.81 -3.14 -4.51
N ILE A 54 -6.99 -3.61 -5.43
CA ILE A 54 -7.10 -3.28 -6.86
C ILE A 54 -8.44 -3.75 -7.42
N GLN A 55 -8.87 -4.96 -7.05
CA GLN A 55 -10.17 -5.49 -7.45
C GLN A 55 -11.31 -4.64 -6.90
N LEU A 56 -11.23 -4.17 -5.65
CA LEU A 56 -12.23 -3.25 -5.07
C LEU A 56 -12.37 -1.94 -5.86
N ILE A 57 -11.29 -1.45 -6.47
CA ILE A 57 -11.32 -0.28 -7.36
C ILE A 57 -11.89 -0.67 -8.73
N ALA A 58 -11.47 -1.80 -9.28
CA ALA A 58 -11.92 -2.30 -10.60
C ALA A 58 -13.42 -2.61 -10.64
N ASP A 59 -13.96 -3.15 -9.56
CA ASP A 59 -15.39 -3.46 -9.39
C ASP A 59 -16.27 -2.18 -9.35
N GLY A 60 -15.63 -1.00 -9.36
CA GLY A 60 -16.28 0.30 -9.48
C GLY A 60 -16.71 0.89 -8.14
N GLY A 61 -17.43 2.00 -8.21
CA GLY A 61 -17.69 2.88 -7.07
C GLY A 61 -16.65 3.99 -6.98
N GLU A 62 -17.11 5.17 -6.61
CA GLU A 62 -16.27 6.36 -6.50
C GLU A 62 -15.46 6.33 -5.19
N ASP A 63 -14.37 7.09 -5.16
CA ASP A 63 -13.63 7.43 -3.94
C ASP A 63 -12.91 6.28 -3.21
N LYS A 64 -12.19 5.43 -3.95
CA LYS A 64 -11.31 4.38 -3.38
C LYS A 64 -9.86 4.58 -3.80
N ALA A 65 -8.93 4.38 -2.88
CA ALA A 65 -7.49 4.41 -3.15
C ALA A 65 -6.78 3.26 -2.43
N VAL A 66 -5.72 2.70 -3.01
CA VAL A 66 -4.93 1.62 -2.41
C VAL A 66 -3.48 2.06 -2.28
N LEU A 67 -2.90 1.86 -1.10
CA LEU A 67 -1.49 2.07 -0.83
C LEU A 67 -0.73 0.74 -0.94
N GLY A 68 0.36 0.74 -1.70
CA GLY A 68 1.20 -0.44 -1.87
C GLY A 68 2.50 -0.13 -2.62
N GLY A 69 3.27 -1.17 -2.88
CA GLY A 69 4.51 -1.07 -3.66
C GLY A 69 4.23 -0.58 -5.09
N ARG A 70 4.99 0.40 -5.57
CA ARG A 70 4.78 1.01 -6.90
C ARG A 70 4.80 -0.03 -8.03
N GLU A 71 5.70 -1.01 -7.95
CA GLU A 71 5.85 -2.07 -8.96
C GLU A 71 4.64 -3.01 -8.95
N THR A 72 4.19 -3.43 -7.77
CA THR A 72 2.98 -4.23 -7.57
C THR A 72 1.75 -3.52 -8.12
N LEU A 73 1.58 -2.24 -7.79
CA LEU A 73 0.48 -1.43 -8.32
C LEU A 73 0.55 -1.30 -9.84
N TYR A 74 1.73 -0.99 -10.38
CA TYR A 74 1.93 -0.85 -11.82
C TYR A 74 1.60 -2.15 -12.58
N PHE A 75 2.09 -3.28 -12.10
CA PHE A 75 1.83 -4.59 -12.69
C PHE A 75 0.33 -4.91 -12.69
N ASN A 76 -0.33 -4.74 -11.54
CA ASN A 76 -1.77 -4.97 -11.40
C ASN A 76 -2.59 -4.05 -12.32
N ILE A 77 -2.26 -2.76 -12.41
CA ILE A 77 -2.96 -1.82 -13.30
C ILE A 77 -2.90 -2.27 -14.77
N GLN A 78 -1.76 -2.81 -15.22
CA GLN A 78 -1.64 -3.35 -16.59
C GLN A 78 -2.55 -4.57 -16.80
N GLN A 79 -2.68 -5.44 -15.79
CA GLN A 79 -3.51 -6.65 -15.86
C GLN A 79 -5.02 -6.36 -15.82
N TYR A 80 -5.47 -5.47 -14.92
CA TYR A 80 -6.89 -5.14 -14.73
C TYR A 80 -7.40 -4.03 -15.67
N GLY A 81 -6.49 -3.35 -16.38
CA GLY A 81 -6.80 -2.37 -17.41
C GLY A 81 -6.58 -0.93 -16.93
N ALA A 82 -5.60 -0.24 -17.52
CA ALA A 82 -5.14 1.08 -17.11
C ALA A 82 -6.20 2.19 -17.13
N LYS A 83 -7.31 2.02 -17.85
CA LYS A 83 -8.39 3.01 -17.94
C LYS A 83 -9.17 3.20 -16.63
N TYR A 84 -9.08 2.26 -15.70
CA TYR A 84 -9.80 2.31 -14.42
C TYR A 84 -8.97 2.89 -13.28
N PHE A 85 -7.69 3.19 -13.50
CA PHE A 85 -6.75 3.52 -12.44
C PHE A 85 -5.95 4.77 -12.75
N GLN A 86 -5.64 5.52 -11.70
CA GLN A 86 -4.64 6.58 -11.73
C GLN A 86 -3.56 6.26 -10.69
N LEU A 87 -2.31 6.17 -11.14
CA LEU A 87 -1.17 5.94 -10.26
C LEU A 87 -0.62 7.29 -9.78
N SER A 88 -0.55 7.47 -8.47
CA SER A 88 0.03 8.66 -7.85
C SER A 88 1.56 8.67 -7.93
N GLN A 89 2.17 9.78 -7.53
CA GLN A 89 3.62 9.86 -7.39
C GLN A 89 4.11 8.99 -6.22
N LYS A 90 5.38 8.58 -6.31
CA LYS A 90 6.04 7.80 -5.26
C LYS A 90 6.16 8.63 -3.97
N LEU A 91 5.62 8.12 -2.87
CA LEU A 91 5.63 8.80 -1.57
C LEU A 91 6.94 8.64 -0.80
N TYR A 92 7.63 7.51 -0.95
CA TYR A 92 8.90 7.23 -0.28
C TYR A 92 9.71 6.18 -1.04
N THR A 93 11.03 6.13 -0.81
CA THR A 93 11.94 5.17 -1.44
C THR A 93 12.29 4.02 -0.51
N ARG A 94 11.93 2.80 -0.93
CA ARG A 94 12.46 1.52 -0.42
C ARG A 94 12.91 0.67 -1.59
N TYR A 95 13.73 -0.33 -1.29
CA TYR A 95 14.30 -1.28 -2.24
C TYR A 95 13.97 -2.70 -1.79
N SER A 96 13.78 -3.59 -2.75
CA SER A 96 13.70 -5.02 -2.52
C SER A 96 15.12 -5.59 -2.43
N ALA A 97 15.36 -6.49 -1.47
CA ALA A 97 16.65 -7.11 -1.24
C ALA A 97 16.48 -8.58 -0.83
N VAL A 98 17.56 -9.36 -0.92
CA VAL A 98 17.58 -10.75 -0.48
C VAL A 98 17.92 -10.80 1.00
N ALA A 99 17.02 -11.36 1.81
CA ALA A 99 17.29 -11.61 3.22
C ALA A 99 18.28 -12.77 3.38
N VAL A 100 19.34 -12.57 4.15
CA VAL A 100 20.33 -13.60 4.50
C VAL A 100 20.51 -13.68 6.01
N GLN A 101 21.01 -14.81 6.49
CA GLN A 101 21.37 -14.96 7.90
C GLN A 101 22.50 -14.01 8.29
N ILE A 102 22.51 -13.56 9.54
CA ILE A 102 23.61 -12.77 10.11
C ILE A 102 24.89 -13.62 10.05
N GLY A 103 25.93 -13.10 9.42
CA GLY A 103 27.18 -13.83 9.20
C GLY A 103 27.18 -14.76 7.98
N CYS A 104 26.22 -14.63 7.06
CA CYS A 104 26.20 -15.41 5.82
C CYS A 104 27.51 -15.22 5.02
N PRO A 105 28.26 -16.29 4.72
CA PRO A 105 29.54 -16.18 4.00
C PRO A 105 29.38 -15.78 2.53
N PHE A 106 28.16 -15.80 2.00
CA PHE A 106 27.86 -15.46 0.60
C PHE A 106 27.34 -14.03 0.43
N LEU A 107 27.24 -13.22 1.48
CA LEU A 107 26.70 -11.86 1.40
C LEU A 107 27.47 -11.01 0.37
N ASP A 108 28.80 -11.03 0.43
CA ASP A 108 29.64 -10.27 -0.50
C ASP A 108 29.50 -10.79 -1.93
N SER A 109 29.42 -12.10 -2.12
CA SER A 109 29.19 -12.69 -3.44
C SER A 109 27.83 -12.30 -4.02
N LEU A 110 26.76 -12.26 -3.21
CA LEU A 110 25.43 -11.85 -3.63
C LEU A 110 25.35 -10.37 -4.01
N ASN A 111 26.11 -9.51 -3.34
CA ASN A 111 26.15 -8.07 -3.63
C ASN A 111 27.00 -7.72 -4.85
N ASN A 112 27.90 -8.61 -5.28
CA ASN A 112 28.82 -8.39 -6.40
C ASN A 112 28.36 -9.05 -7.73
N VAL A 113 27.10 -9.52 -7.80
CA VAL A 113 26.49 -10.07 -9.02
C VAL A 113 25.97 -8.95 -9.92
#